data_AF-A0A358C5V8-F1
#
_entry.id   AF-A0A358C5V8-F1
#
_cell.length_a   1.000
_cell.length_b   1.000
_cell.length_c   1.000
_cell.angle_alpha   90.00
_cell.angle_beta   90.00
_cell.angle_gamma   90.00
#
_symmetry.space_group_name_H-M   'P 1'
#
loop_
_entity.id
_entity.type
_entity.pdbx_description
1 polymer ?
#
loop_
_entity_poly.entity_id
_entity_poly.type
_entity_poly.pdbx_seq_one_letter_code
_entity_poly.pdbx_strand_id
1 'polypeptide(L)' 'MMFDKVPGWARWLAQDADGTWWAYEAEPNQQDTGWYENEVGRILRLGRSAPPDDWEATLTRWPLQSG' A
#
# COMPACT_ATOMS: atom_id res chain seq x y z
N MET A 1 -8.93 5.78 -9.26
CA MET A 1 -8.87 5.85 -7.79
C MET A 1 -7.97 7.02 -7.45
N MET A 2 -8.56 8.18 -7.15
CA MET A 2 -7.80 9.37 -6.82
C MET A 2 -7.44 9.26 -5.34
N PHE A 3 -6.24 8.79 -5.03
CA PHE A 3 -5.69 8.92 -3.69
C PHE A 3 -5.32 10.39 -3.49
N ASP A 4 -6.32 11.27 -3.31
CA ASP A 4 -6.12 12.72 -3.18
C ASP A 4 -5.23 13.12 -1.98
N LYS A 5 -4.78 12.15 -1.18
CA LYS A 5 -3.90 12.33 -0.02
C LYS A 5 -2.88 11.20 0.16
N VAL A 6 -2.25 10.69 -0.90
CA VAL A 6 -1.01 9.91 -0.66
C VAL A 6 0.02 10.88 -0.07
N PRO A 7 0.55 10.61 1.14
CA PRO A 7 1.51 11.51 1.74
C PRO A 7 2.81 11.51 0.95
N GLY A 8 3.48 12.65 0.84
CA GLY A 8 4.72 12.79 0.04
C GLY A 8 5.89 11.91 0.50
N TRP A 9 5.80 11.33 1.69
CA TRP A 9 6.78 10.36 2.17
C TRP A 9 6.56 8.93 1.65
N ALA A 10 5.37 8.60 1.17
CA ALA A 10 5.06 7.25 0.71
C ALA A 10 5.98 6.84 -0.44
N ARG A 11 6.53 5.63 -0.32
CA ARG A 11 7.35 4.96 -1.33
C ARG A 11 6.68 3.71 -1.88
N TRP A 12 5.68 3.19 -1.17
CA TRP A 12 4.93 2.00 -1.54
C TRP A 12 3.45 2.16 -1.22
N LEU A 13 2.61 1.59 -2.08
CA LEU A 13 1.18 1.41 -1.86
C LEU A 13 0.85 -0.07 -1.93
N ALA A 14 -0.07 -0.52 -1.10
CA ALA A 14 -0.59 -1.89 -1.19
C ALA A 14 -2.04 -1.96 -0.72
N GLN A 15 -2.77 -2.96 -1.20
CA GLN A 15 -4.12 -3.26 -0.81
C GLN A 15 -4.17 -4.65 -0.15
N ASP A 16 -4.76 -4.72 1.03
CA ASP A 16 -4.96 -6.00 1.72
C ASP A 16 -6.12 -6.79 1.09
N ALA A 17 -6.23 -8.06 1.46
CA ALA A 17 -7.30 -8.95 1.01
C ALA A 17 -8.71 -8.46 1.36
N ASP A 18 -8.86 -7.63 2.39
CA ASP A 18 -10.15 -7.03 2.77
C ASP A 18 -10.50 -5.76 1.96
N GLY A 19 -9.58 -5.33 1.08
CA GLY A 19 -9.70 -4.15 0.26
C GLY A 19 -9.17 -2.85 0.88
N THR A 20 -8.59 -2.88 2.08
CA THR A 20 -7.97 -1.73 2.74
C THR A 20 -6.68 -1.32 2.03
N TRP A 21 -6.52 -0.03 1.78
CA TRP A 21 -5.31 0.54 1.18
C TRP A 21 -4.39 1.15 2.22
N TRP A 22 -3.09 0.95 2.01
CA TRP A 22 -2.03 1.46 2.85
C TRP A 22 -0.95 2.18 2.04
N ALA A 23 -0.34 3.19 2.65
CA ALA A 23 0.90 3.81 2.21
C ALA A 23 2.02 3.47 3.18
N TYR A 24 3.17 3.10 2.65
CA TYR A 24 4.38 2.78 3.41
C TYR A 24 5.57 3.62 2.96
N GLU A 25 6.40 4.05 3.91
CA GLU A 25 7.67 4.72 3.63
C GLU A 25 8.79 3.72 3.30
N ALA A 26 8.84 2.59 4.00
CA ALA A 26 9.70 1.46 3.67
C ALA A 26 8.91 0.39 2.90
N GLU A 27 9.61 -0.51 2.21
CA GLU A 27 8.97 -1.68 1.59
C GLU A 27 8.33 -2.53 2.69
N PRO A 28 7.03 -2.86 2.62
CA PRO A 28 6.35 -3.67 3.64
C PRO A 28 6.65 -5.16 3.50
N ASN A 29 6.45 -5.92 4.57
CA ASN A 29 6.50 -7.38 4.57
C ASN A 29 5.12 -7.96 4.23
N GLN A 30 5.14 -9.07 3.50
CA GLN A 30 3.95 -9.89 3.25
C GLN A 30 3.55 -10.68 4.51
N GLN A 31 2.26 -10.75 4.82
CA GLN A 31 1.66 -11.63 5.85
C GLN A 31 0.55 -12.50 5.23
N ASP A 32 -0.21 -13.24 6.04
CA ASP A 32 -1.23 -14.20 5.56
C ASP A 32 -2.39 -13.55 4.78
N THR A 33 -2.75 -12.29 5.06
CA THR A 33 -3.92 -11.62 4.46
C THR A 33 -3.69 -10.15 4.07
N GLY A 34 -2.44 -9.69 4.07
CA GLY A 34 -2.13 -8.29 3.82
C GLY A 34 -0.66 -7.92 4.00
N TRP A 35 -0.41 -6.62 3.99
CA TRP A 35 0.92 -6.02 4.06
C TRP A 35 1.16 -5.33 5.41
N TYR A 36 2.30 -5.59 6.04
CA TYR A 36 2.62 -5.06 7.37
C TYR A 36 3.90 -4.22 7.37
N GLU A 37 3.99 -3.26 8.28
CA GLU A 37 5.16 -2.39 8.41
C GLU A 37 6.41 -3.16 8.89
N ASN A 38 7.58 -2.79 8.38
CA ASN A 38 8.85 -3.45 8.73
C ASN A 38 9.50 -2.88 10.00
N GLU A 39 8.70 -2.29 10.90
CA GLU A 39 9.16 -1.48 12.05
C GLU A 39 10.04 -0.27 11.66
N VAL A 40 10.12 0.01 10.36
CA VAL A 40 10.93 1.09 9.77
C VAL A 40 10.02 1.96 8.91
N GLY A 41 10.09 3.27 9.15
CA GLY A 41 9.35 4.27 8.39
C GLY A 41 7.88 4.39 8.82
N ARG A 42 7.15 5.25 8.11
CA ARG A 42 5.74 5.55 8.38
C ARG A 42 4.79 4.61 7.64
N ILE A 43 3.64 4.36 8.27
CA ILE A 43 2.47 3.71 7.68
C ILE A 43 1.24 4.62 7.77
N LEU A 44 0.38 4.61 6.76
CA LEU A 44 -0.89 5.34 6.76
C LEU A 44 -1.97 4.58 5.99
N ARG A 45 -3.15 4.42 6.62
CA ARG A 45 -4.34 3.91 5.95
C ARG A 45 -4.92 4.97 5.00
N LEU A 46 -5.05 4.64 3.72
CA LEU A 46 -5.53 5.54 2.68
C LEU A 46 -7.04 5.44 2.41
N GLY A 47 -7.65 4.32 2.75
CA GLY A 47 -9.07 4.09 2.51
C GLY A 47 -9.37 2.62 2.29
N ARG A 48 -10.52 2.33 1.66
CA ARG A 48 -10.94 0.99 1.29
C ARG A 48 -11.64 1.02 -0.07
N SER A 49 -11.34 0.05 -0.92
CA SER A 49 -12.08 -0.23 -2.15
C SER A 49 -12.54 -1.68 -2.17
N ALA A 50 -13.11 -2.14 -3.29
CA ALA A 50 -13.43 -3.55 -3.45
C ALA A 50 -12.18 -4.42 -3.18
N PRO A 51 -12.31 -5.55 -2.47
CA PRO A 51 -11.26 -6.54 -2.33
C PRO A 51 -10.65 -6.94 -3.68
N PRO A 52 -9.32 -7.04 -3.80
CA PRO A 52 -8.68 -7.55 -5.00
C PRO A 52 -8.77 -9.08 -5.04
N ASP A 53 -8.78 -9.66 -6.25
CA ASP A 53 -8.71 -11.12 -6.43
C ASP A 53 -7.32 -11.67 -6.04
N ASP A 54 -6.27 -10.87 -6.23
CA ASP A 54 -4.88 -11.18 -5.90
C ASP A 54 -4.25 -10.00 -5.15
N TRP A 55 -4.38 -10.00 -3.83
CA TRP A 55 -3.89 -8.92 -2.96
C TRP A 55 -2.36 -8.87 -2.90
N GLU A 56 -1.67 -9.98 -3.15
CA GLU A 56 -0.21 -10.09 -3.18
C GLU A 56 0.39 -9.34 -4.38
N ALA A 57 -0.36 -9.23 -5.48
CA ALA A 57 0.06 -8.47 -6.65
C ALA A 57 -0.13 -6.94 -6.50
N THR A 58 -0.73 -6.47 -5.40
CA THR A 58 -1.08 -5.05 -5.26
C THR A 58 0.07 -4.17 -4.80
N LEU A 59 1.14 -4.76 -4.23
CA LEU A 59 2.29 -3.98 -3.77
C LEU A 59 2.96 -3.27 -4.95
N THR A 60 2.95 -1.95 -4.87
CA THR A 60 3.38 -1.09 -5.97
C THR A 60 4.29 0.02 -5.45
N ARG A 61 5.39 0.29 -6.17
CA ARG A 61 6.25 1.46 -5.90
C ARG A 61 5.52 2.76 -6.21
N TRP A 62 5.73 3.77 -5.37
CA TRP A 62 5.09 5.07 -5.46
C TRP A 62 6.08 6.24 -5.31
N PRO A 63 5.94 7.33 -6.09
CA PRO A 63 5.06 7.46 -7.25
C PRO A 63 5.47 6.48 -8.36
N LEU A 64 4.51 6.04 -9.17
CA LEU A 64 4.82 5.28 -10.38
C LEU A 64 5.74 6.16 -11.24
N GLN A 65 7.03 5.82 -11.33
CA GLN A 65 7.92 6.54 -12.24
C GLN A 65 7.44 6.23 -13.65
N SER A 66 6.87 7.22 -14.32
CA SER A 66 6.63 7.16 -15.76
C SER A 66 7.99 7.16 -16.44
N GLY A 67 8.41 6.01 -16.97
CA GLY A 67 9.51 5.92 -17.92
C GLY A 67 9.11 6.47 -19.28
#